data_AF-A0A356IJP7-F1
#
_entry.id   AF-A0A356IJP7-F1
#
_cell.length_a   1.000
_cell.length_b   1.000
_cell.length_c   1.000
_cell.angle_alpha   90.00
_cell.angle_beta   90.00
_cell.angle_gamma   90.00
#
_symmetry.space_group_name_H-M   'P 1'
#
loop_
_entity.id
_entity.type
_entity.pdbx_description
1 polymer ?
#
loop_
_entity_poly.entity_id
_entity_poly.type
_entity_poly.pdbx_seq_one_letter_code
_entity_poly.pdbx_strand_id
1 'polypeptide(L)' 'SFPAQSLQPYVTHNGIRGSFAIYFDDNNKLQRVEKLR' A
#
# COMPACT_ATOMS: atom_id res chain seq x y z
N SER A 1 6.96 3.82 10.76
CA SER A 1 5.54 3.40 10.81
C SER A 1 5.12 2.94 9.42
N PHE A 2 4.17 2.01 9.32
CA PHE A 2 3.67 1.56 8.02
C PHE A 2 2.76 2.65 7.39
N PRO A 3 2.91 2.98 6.10
CA PRO A 3 2.21 4.11 5.47
C PRO A 3 0.76 3.76 5.11
N ALA A 4 -0.10 3.59 6.13
CA ALA A 4 -1.48 3.14 5.97
C ALA A 4 -2.33 4.05 5.07
N GLN A 5 -2.01 5.34 4.94
CA GLN A 5 -2.69 6.26 4.02
C GLN A 5 -2.61 5.82 2.56
N SER A 6 -1.53 5.14 2.15
CA SER A 6 -1.38 4.61 0.79
C SER A 6 -2.35 3.47 0.47
N LEU A 7 -2.94 2.85 1.50
CA LEU A 7 -3.93 1.79 1.33
C LEU A 7 -5.38 2.29 1.30
N GLN A 8 -5.63 3.58 1.53
CA GLN A 8 -6.98 4.18 1.52
C GLN A 8 -7.84 3.77 0.31
N PRO A 9 -7.32 3.76 -0.93
CA PRO A 9 -8.11 3.36 -2.09
C PRO A 9 -8.60 1.90 -2.08
N TYR A 10 -7.97 1.05 -1.27
CA TYR A 10 -8.28 -0.38 -1.18
C TYR A 10 -9.09 -0.74 0.07
N VAL A 11 -9.50 0.24 0.87
CA VAL A 11 -10.31 0.03 2.07
C VAL A 11 -11.74 -0.32 1.66
N THR A 12 -12.21 -1.48 2.12
CA THR A 12 -13.61 -1.89 2.00
C THR A 12 -14.27 -1.92 3.38
N HIS A 13 -15.60 -2.11 3.42
CA HIS A 13 -16.31 -2.33 4.68
C HIS A 13 -15.73 -3.50 5.51
N ASN A 14 -15.13 -4.49 4.84
CA ASN A 14 -14.52 -5.66 5.46
C ASN A 14 -13.01 -5.50 5.71
N GLY A 15 -12.48 -4.27 5.61
CA GLY A 15 -11.06 -3.98 5.69
C GLY A 15 -10.33 -4.16 4.36
N ILE A 16 -9.03 -4.41 4.43
CA ILE A 16 -8.14 -4.57 3.27
C ILE A 16 -7.73 -6.05 3.16
N ARG A 17 -7.87 -6.64 1.97
CA ARG A 17 -7.43 -8.01 1.66
C ARG A 17 -6.76 -8.07 0.29
N GLY A 18 -5.73 -8.89 0.17
CA GLY A 18 -5.02 -9.14 -1.08
C GLY A 18 -3.50 -9.09 -0.91
N SER A 19 -2.81 -9.16 -2.03
CA SER A 19 -1.35 -9.01 -2.09
C SER A 19 -1.00 -7.65 -2.67
N PHE A 20 -0.03 -6.97 -2.07
CA PHE A 20 0.37 -5.63 -2.45
C PHE A 20 1.88 -5.56 -2.69
N ALA A 21 2.28 -4.88 -3.75
CA ALA A 21 3.65 -4.46 -3.96
C ALA A 21 3.86 -3.07 -3.35
N ILE A 22 4.95 -2.94 -2.59
CA ILE A 22 5.38 -1.68 -1.96
C ILE A 22 6.65 -1.24 -2.66
N TYR A 23 6.61 -0.05 -3.24
CA TYR A 23 7.74 0.51 -3.98
C TYR A 23 8.38 1.64 -3.16
N PHE A 24 9.69 1.51 -2.94
CA PHE A 24 10.52 2.52 -2.29
C PHE A 24 11.50 3.12 -3.31
N ASP A 25 11.91 4.37 -3.09
CA ASP A 25 13.06 4.94 -3.79
C ASP A 25 14.38 4.60 -3.08
N ASP A 26 15.49 5.08 -3.66
CA ASP A 26 16.84 4.86 -3.15
C ASP A 26 17.08 5.46 -1.75
N ASN A 27 16.21 6.37 -1.28
CA ASN A 27 16.24 6.97 0.05
C ASN A 27 15.31 6.25 1.04
N ASN A 28 14.80 5.06 0.69
CA ASN A 28 13.80 4.31 1.45
C ASN A 28 12.48 5.07 1.67
N LYS A 29 12.19 6.09 0.85
CA LYS A 29 10.91 6.80 0.89
C LYS A 29 9.88 6.01 0.08
N LEU A 30 8.71 5.82 0.67
CA LEU A 30 7.59 5.18 -0.01
C LEU A 30 7.16 6.00 -1.23
N GLN A 31 7.09 5.37 -2.39
CA GLN A 31 6.63 5.97 -3.63
C GLN A 31 5.18 5.60 -3.95
N ARG A 32 4.84 4.30 -3.92
CA ARG A 32 3.47 3.83 -4.16
C ARG A 32 3.21 2.44 -3.57
N VAL A 33 1.93 2.12 -3.45
CA VAL A 33 1.45 0.77 -3.15
C VAL A 33 0.47 0.33 -4.24
N GLU A 34 0.70 -0.86 -4.78
CA GLU A 34 -0.07 -1.42 -5.90
C GLU A 34 -0.66 -2.76 -5.50
N LYS A 35 -1.94 -2.97 -5.76
CA LYS A 35 -2.59 -4.27 -5.56
C LYS A 35 -2.22 -5.21 -6.70
N LEU A 36 -1.69 -6.40 -6.37
CA LEU A 36 -1.20 -7.37 -7.35
C LEU A 36 -2.32 -8.29 -7.88
N ARG A 37 -3.34 -8.57 -7.05
CA ARG A 37 -4.60 -9.29 -7.38
C ARG A 37 -5.70 -8.86 -6.41
#